data_AF-A0A914ILR6-F1
#
_entry.id   AF-A0A914ILR6-F1
#
_cell.length_a   1.000
_cell.length_b   1.000
_cell.length_c   1.000
_cell.angle_alpha   90.00
_cell.angle_beta   90.00
_cell.angle_gamma   90.00
#
_symmetry.space_group_name_H-M   'P 1'
#
loop_
_entity.id
_entity.type
_entity.pdbx_description
1 polymer ?
#
loop_
_entity_poly.entity_id
_entity_poly.type
_entity_poly.pdbx_seq_one_letter_code
_entity_poly.pdbx_strand_id
1 'polypeptide(L)'
;MPQHQKVETRKFVKIGRPGYKVTKERDPNTGQQALLFQIDYPEIAPGVIPRHRVMSAYEQKVQQPDKAWQYLLFAAEPYETIGFKIPSREADKSEDKFWCFWNKETRQYFMQFAFKAEGLPPAPAAMIAPPPRPVFFNNY
;
A
#
# COMPACT_ATOMS: atom_id res chain seq x y z
N MET A 1 -5.43 9.07 -31.23
CA MET A 1 -5.02 7.77 -30.65
C MET A 1 -3.80 8.01 -29.77
N PRO A 2 -3.79 7.67 -28.48
CA PRO A 2 -2.61 7.87 -27.65
C PRO A 2 -1.52 6.87 -28.04
N GLN A 3 -0.39 7.38 -28.55
CA GLN A 3 0.77 6.59 -28.93
C GLN A 3 1.42 6.00 -27.66
N HIS A 4 1.49 4.67 -27.57
CA HIS A 4 2.34 4.01 -26.58
C HIS A 4 3.80 4.30 -26.95
N GLN A 5 4.42 5.20 -26.19
CA GLN A 5 5.85 5.48 -26.28
C GLN A 5 6.62 4.16 -26.07
N LYS A 6 7.30 3.69 -27.12
CA LYS A 6 8.20 2.53 -27.01
C LYS A 6 9.32 2.90 -26.05
N VAL A 7 9.26 2.36 -24.84
CA VAL A 7 10.34 2.49 -23.86
C VAL A 7 11.52 1.69 -24.42
N GLU A 8 12.53 2.38 -24.95
CA GLU A 8 13.80 1.76 -25.30
C GLU A 8 14.41 1.16 -24.03
N THR A 9 14.34 -0.16 -23.92
CA THR A 9 14.87 -0.89 -22.77
C THR A 9 16.39 -0.89 -22.90
N ARG A 10 17.09 -0.07 -22.11
CA ARG A 10 18.55 -0.11 -22.03
C ARG A 10 18.95 -1.50 -21.54
N LYS A 11 19.83 -2.19 -22.28
CA LYS A 11 20.26 -3.56 -21.96
C LYS A 11 21.29 -3.52 -20.84
N PHE A 12 20.83 -3.59 -19.60
CA PHE A 12 21.68 -3.84 -18.44
C PHE A 12 21.78 -5.36 -18.16
N VAL A 13 22.96 -5.82 -17.74
CA VAL A 13 23.11 -7.18 -17.17
C VAL A 13 22.43 -7.16 -15.81
N LYS A 14 21.41 -8.00 -15.62
CA LYS A 14 20.68 -8.07 -14.35
C LYS A 14 21.55 -8.70 -13.28
N ILE A 15 21.67 -8.01 -12.14
CA ILE A 15 22.56 -8.42 -11.03
C ILE A 15 21.85 -9.28 -9.98
N GLY A 16 20.56 -9.53 -10.15
CA GLY A 16 19.73 -10.32 -9.24
C GLY A 16 18.67 -9.48 -8.53
N ARG A 17 18.16 -9.99 -7.41
CA ARG A 17 17.08 -9.38 -6.63
C ARG A 17 17.66 -8.43 -5.57
N PRO A 18 17.03 -7.26 -5.35
CA PRO A 18 17.45 -6.34 -4.31
C PRO A 18 17.14 -6.89 -2.91
N GLY A 19 17.87 -6.40 -1.91
CA GLY A 19 17.53 -6.63 -0.50
C GLY A 19 16.25 -5.89 -0.12
N TYR A 20 15.44 -6.45 0.77
CA TYR A 20 14.22 -5.79 1.22
C TYR A 20 13.85 -6.13 2.66
N LYS A 21 13.12 -5.21 3.29
CA LYS A 21 12.48 -5.38 4.59
C LYS A 21 11.04 -4.86 4.51
N VAL A 22 10.10 -5.62 5.09
CA VAL A 22 8.70 -5.22 5.20
C VAL A 22 8.31 -5.18 6.66
N THR A 23 7.86 -4.02 7.12
CA THR A 23 7.34 -3.83 8.48
C THR A 23 5.83 -3.70 8.41
N LYS A 24 5.12 -4.46 9.25
CA LYS A 24 3.68 -4.31 9.46
C LYS A 24 3.48 -3.49 10.72
N GLU A 25 2.82 -2.35 10.60
CA GLU A 25 2.51 -1.48 11.72
C GLU A 25 1.00 -1.47 11.95
N ARG A 26 0.61 -1.25 13.20
CA ARG A 26 -0.79 -1.08 13.59
C ARG A 26 -0.90 0.13 14.48
N ASP A 27 -1.69 1.10 14.06
CA ASP A 27 -2.02 2.25 14.88
C ASP A 27 -2.83 1.78 16.11
N PRO A 28 -2.37 2.07 17.34
CA PRO A 28 -3.03 1.60 18.55
C PRO A 28 -4.38 2.29 18.81
N ASN A 29 -4.59 3.50 18.29
CA ASN A 29 -5.80 4.29 18.52
C ASN A 29 -6.88 3.94 17.51
N THR A 30 -6.51 3.88 16.23
CA THR A 30 -7.46 3.65 15.13
C THR A 30 -7.55 2.18 14.72
N GLY A 31 -6.61 1.35 15.16
CA GLY A 31 -6.48 -0.04 14.72
C GLY A 31 -6.01 -0.19 13.26
N GLN A 32 -5.72 0.93 12.59
CA GLN A 32 -5.35 0.98 11.18
C GLN A 32 -4.04 0.23 10.93
N GLN A 33 -4.03 -0.66 9.93
CA GLN A 33 -2.84 -1.41 9.55
C GLN A 33 -2.06 -0.64 8.49
N ALA A 34 -0.74 -0.56 8.65
CA ALA A 34 0.17 0.03 7.68
C ALA A 34 1.29 -0.94 7.28
N LEU A 35 1.80 -0.74 6.08
CA LEU A 35 2.93 -1.47 5.54
C LEU A 35 4.03 -0.47 5.17
N LEU A 36 5.23 -0.70 5.71
CA LEU A 36 6.45 0.00 5.34
C LEU A 36 7.37 -0.95 4.59
N PHE A 37 7.69 -0.58 3.37
CA PHE A 37 8.65 -1.27 2.50
C PHE A 37 9.96 -0.49 2.51
N GLN A 38 11.05 -1.21 2.72
CA GLN A 38 12.42 -0.72 2.61
C GLN A 38 13.13 -1.61 1.62
N ILE A 39 13.70 -1.04 0.56
CA ILE A 39 14.37 -1.79 -0.50
C ILE A 39 15.77 -1.20 -0.70
N ASP A 40 16.76 -2.06 -0.56
CA ASP A 40 18.17 -1.72 -0.67
C ASP A 40 18.64 -1.96 -2.11
N TYR A 41 19.16 -0.91 -2.74
CA TYR A 41 19.71 -0.94 -4.09
C TYR A 41 21.19 -0.52 -4.13
N PRO A 42 22.10 -1.19 -3.40
CA PRO A 42 23.50 -0.79 -3.27
C PRO A 42 24.22 -0.64 -4.61
N GLU A 43 23.89 -1.45 -5.63
CA GLU A 43 24.45 -1.39 -7.00
C GLU A 43 23.48 -0.83 -8.07
N ILE A 44 22.61 0.13 -7.73
CA ILE A 44 21.71 0.76 -8.72
C ILE A 44 22.48 1.50 -9.83
N ALA A 45 21.96 1.49 -11.05
CA ALA A 45 22.60 2.18 -12.18
C ALA A 45 22.59 3.73 -11.98
N PRO A 46 23.65 4.44 -12.41
CA PRO A 46 23.72 5.90 -12.27
C PRO A 46 22.55 6.62 -12.93
N GLY A 47 21.93 7.55 -12.20
CA GLY A 47 20.79 8.33 -12.68
C GLY A 47 19.45 7.59 -12.71
N VAL A 48 19.40 6.31 -12.31
CA VAL A 48 18.16 5.56 -12.16
C VAL A 48 17.50 5.89 -10.82
N ILE A 49 16.18 6.09 -10.86
CA ILE A 49 15.34 6.29 -9.67
C ILE A 49 14.39 5.09 -9.59
N PRO A 50 14.32 4.39 -8.44
CA PRO A 50 13.38 3.29 -8.27
C PRO A 50 11.93 3.71 -8.53
N ARG A 51 11.17 2.81 -9.14
CA ARG A 51 9.74 3.00 -9.41
C ARG A 51 8.95 1.90 -8.74
N HIS A 52 7.74 2.22 -8.33
CA HIS A 52 6.77 1.25 -7.85
C HIS A 52 5.50 1.28 -8.70
N ARG A 53 4.77 0.18 -8.73
CA ARG A 53 3.46 0.07 -9.38
C ARG A 53 2.59 -0.94 -8.65
N VAL A 54 1.31 -0.62 -8.46
CA VAL A 54 0.31 -1.61 -8.06
C VAL A 54 -0.22 -2.31 -9.31
N MET A 55 -0.19 -3.64 -9.31
CA MET A 55 -0.68 -4.52 -10.36
C MET A 55 -1.86 -5.33 -9.82
N SER A 56 -2.95 -5.38 -10.57
CA SER A 56 -4.11 -6.20 -10.21
C SER A 56 -3.81 -7.69 -10.39
N ALA A 57 -4.51 -8.56 -9.64
CA ALA A 57 -4.33 -10.01 -9.79
C ALA A 57 -4.66 -10.55 -11.20
N TYR A 58 -5.50 -9.85 -11.97
CA TYR A 58 -5.86 -10.21 -13.35
C TYR A 58 -4.77 -9.92 -14.38
N GLU A 59 -3.85 -8.99 -14.08
CA GLU A 59 -2.73 -8.68 -14.95
C GLU A 59 -1.63 -9.75 -14.88
N GLN A 60 -1.61 -10.51 -13.80
CA GLN A 60 -0.69 -11.62 -13.62
C GLN A 60 -1.19 -12.87 -14.36
N LYS A 61 -0.39 -13.39 -15.30
CA LYS A 61 -0.61 -14.61 -16.09
C LYS A 61 -0.04 -15.91 -15.47
N VAL A 62 0.71 -15.85 -14.37
CA VAL A 62 1.39 -17.03 -13.78
C VAL A 62 0.47 -17.87 -12.88
N GLN A 63 -0.41 -17.24 -12.11
CA GLN A 63 -1.30 -17.92 -11.15
C GLN A 63 -2.76 -17.60 -11.47
N GLN A 64 -3.69 -18.43 -10.97
CA GLN A 64 -5.11 -18.11 -11.07
C GLN A 64 -5.40 -16.77 -10.38
N PRO A 65 -6.09 -15.83 -11.04
CA PRO A 65 -6.32 -14.50 -10.50
C PRO A 65 -7.22 -14.56 -9.26
N ASP A 66 -6.66 -14.21 -8.11
CA ASP A 66 -7.38 -14.07 -6.85
C ASP A 66 -7.65 -12.59 -6.57
N LYS A 67 -8.93 -12.20 -6.60
CA LYS A 67 -9.39 -10.81 -6.41
C LYS A 67 -9.12 -10.28 -5.00
N ALA A 68 -8.88 -11.15 -4.02
CA ALA A 68 -8.59 -10.74 -2.66
C ALA A 68 -7.20 -10.08 -2.53
N TRP A 69 -6.37 -10.15 -3.58
CA TRP A 69 -5.00 -9.67 -3.54
C TRP A 69 -4.64 -8.76 -4.71
N GLN A 70 -3.67 -7.90 -4.44
CA GLN A 70 -2.97 -7.08 -5.42
C GLN A 70 -1.47 -7.34 -5.28
N TYR A 71 -0.70 -6.95 -6.28
CA TYR A 71 0.74 -7.10 -6.30
C TYR A 71 1.39 -5.72 -6.35
N LEU A 72 2.15 -5.37 -5.32
CA LEU A 72 2.97 -4.17 -5.30
C LEU A 72 4.35 -4.50 -5.87
N LEU A 73 4.65 -3.94 -7.04
CA LEU A 73 5.89 -4.16 -7.76
C LEU A 73 6.87 -3.02 -7.51
N PHE A 74 8.15 -3.35 -7.38
CA PHE A 74 9.24 -2.39 -7.34
C PHE A 74 10.28 -2.72 -8.41
N ALA A 75 10.69 -1.72 -9.17
CA ALA A 75 11.61 -1.86 -10.28
C ALA A 75 12.70 -0.78 -10.22
N ALA A 76 13.95 -1.21 -10.33
CA ALA A 76 15.10 -0.34 -10.49
C ALA A 76 16.17 -1.10 -11.29
N GLU A 77 16.64 -0.56 -12.40
CA GLU A 77 17.74 -1.19 -13.16
C GLU A 77 19.08 -1.01 -12.42
N PRO A 78 19.97 -2.03 -12.38
CA PRO A 78 19.92 -3.32 -13.08
C PRO A 78 19.23 -4.47 -12.30
N TYR A 79 18.56 -4.18 -11.19
CA TYR A 79 17.92 -5.21 -10.39
C TYR A 79 16.69 -5.81 -11.09
N GLU A 80 16.38 -7.05 -10.70
CA GLU A 80 15.11 -7.67 -11.04
C GLU A 80 13.95 -6.95 -10.35
N THR A 81 12.84 -6.82 -11.07
CA THR A 81 11.59 -6.35 -10.48
C THR A 81 11.12 -7.35 -9.43
N ILE A 82 10.89 -6.87 -8.21
CA ILE A 82 10.31 -7.67 -7.12
C ILE A 82 8.85 -7.30 -6.94
N GLY A 83 8.04 -8.25 -6.48
CA GLY A 83 6.61 -8.07 -6.27
C GLY A 83 6.16 -8.63 -4.93
N PHE A 84 5.36 -7.86 -4.21
CA PHE A 84 4.78 -8.25 -2.93
C PHE A 84 3.28 -8.45 -3.06
N LYS A 85 2.79 -9.59 -2.59
CA LYS A 85 1.36 -9.87 -2.49
C LYS A 85 0.78 -9.06 -1.32
N ILE A 86 -0.13 -8.14 -1.60
CA ILE A 86 -0.79 -7.29 -0.61
C ILE A 86 -2.32 -7.51 -0.67
N PRO A 87 -3.04 -7.41 0.46
CA PRO A 87 -4.50 -7.46 0.45
C PRO A 87 -5.08 -6.40 -0.49
N SER A 88 -6.13 -6.74 -1.23
CA SER A 88 -6.85 -5.81 -2.11
C SER A 88 -7.76 -4.86 -1.31
N ARG A 89 -7.21 -4.21 -0.29
CA ARG A 89 -7.87 -3.17 0.51
C ARG A 89 -7.47 -1.80 0.00
N GLU A 90 -8.36 -0.83 0.12
CA GLU A 90 -8.05 0.54 -0.26
C GLU A 90 -6.95 1.11 0.64
N ALA A 91 -5.94 1.74 0.01
CA ALA A 91 -4.96 2.54 0.73
C ALA A 91 -5.57 3.90 1.12
N ASP A 92 -5.21 4.36 2.31
CA ASP A 92 -5.47 5.72 2.75
C ASP A 92 -4.52 6.67 2.01
N LYS A 93 -5.08 7.58 1.22
CA LYS A 93 -4.31 8.50 0.36
C LYS A 93 -3.95 9.81 1.06
N SER A 94 -4.21 9.92 2.35
CA SER A 94 -3.79 11.06 3.16
C SER A 94 -2.26 11.16 3.14
N GLU A 95 -1.72 12.38 3.04
CA GLU A 95 -0.28 12.62 2.82
C GLU A 95 0.61 12.10 3.97
N ASP A 96 0.06 11.98 5.18
CA ASP A 96 0.70 11.40 6.35
C ASP A 96 0.71 9.85 6.33
N LYS A 97 -0.25 9.25 5.63
CA LYS A 97 -0.47 7.80 5.59
C LYS A 97 0.13 7.14 4.36
N PHE A 98 0.31 7.86 3.25
CA PHE A 98 0.94 7.37 2.03
C PHE A 98 2.12 8.26 1.63
N TRP A 99 3.33 7.70 1.66
CA TRP A 99 4.52 8.42 1.21
C TRP A 99 5.56 7.45 0.62
N CYS A 100 6.46 8.00 -0.20
CA CYS A 100 7.63 7.28 -0.67
C CYS A 100 8.84 8.21 -0.68
N PHE A 101 10.01 7.65 -0.42
CA PHE A 101 11.26 8.39 -0.35
C PHE A 101 12.40 7.59 -0.96
N TRP A 102 13.22 8.25 -1.79
CA TRP A 102 14.43 7.67 -2.35
C TRP A 102 15.65 8.35 -1.75
N ASN A 103 16.39 7.63 -0.90
CA ASN A 103 17.67 8.09 -0.39
C ASN A 103 18.77 7.75 -1.40
N LYS A 104 19.29 8.76 -2.10
CA LYS A 104 20.37 8.60 -3.09
C LYS A 104 21.72 8.25 -2.46
N GLU A 105 21.95 8.66 -1.21
CA GLU A 105 23.22 8.46 -0.51
C GLU A 105 23.35 7.01 -0.02
N THR A 106 22.32 6.52 0.68
CA THR A 106 22.28 5.13 1.16
C THR A 106 21.80 4.13 0.11
N ARG A 107 21.27 4.64 -1.02
CA ARG A 107 20.64 3.87 -2.10
C ARG A 107 19.46 3.02 -1.59
N GLN A 108 18.64 3.61 -0.73
CA GLN A 108 17.49 2.96 -0.11
C GLN A 108 16.19 3.59 -0.55
N TYR A 109 15.24 2.75 -0.96
CA TYR A 109 13.89 3.15 -1.33
C TYR A 109 12.91 2.79 -0.22
N PHE A 110 12.18 3.80 0.26
CA PHE A 110 11.14 3.67 1.27
C PHE A 110 9.79 3.91 0.64
N MET A 111 8.81 3.09 0.98
CA MET A 111 7.42 3.32 0.62
C MET A 111 6.54 2.85 1.78
N GLN A 112 5.72 3.75 2.29
CA GLN A 112 4.75 3.45 3.33
C GLN A 112 3.35 3.74 2.83
N PHE A 113 2.41 2.86 3.18
CA PHE A 113 1.00 3.18 3.09
C PHE A 113 0.22 2.54 4.24
N ALA A 114 -0.82 3.22 4.70
CA ALA A 114 -1.84 2.64 5.57
C ALA A 114 -3.04 2.15 4.76
N PHE A 115 -3.65 1.05 5.18
CA PHE A 115 -4.95 0.64 4.66
C PHE A 115 -6.04 1.52 5.27
N LYS A 116 -7.11 1.80 4.54
CA LYS A 116 -8.31 2.39 5.15
C LYS A 116 -8.82 1.46 6.26
N ALA A 117 -9.17 2.03 7.40
CA ALA A 117 -9.83 1.29 8.46
C ALA A 117 -11.18 0.77 7.94
N GLU A 118 -11.42 -0.54 8.03
CA GLU A 118 -12.76 -1.07 7.81
C GLU A 118 -13.63 -0.61 8.99
N GLY A 119 -14.73 0.08 8.67
CA GLY A 119 -15.39 1.02 9.56
C GLY A 119 -15.88 0.44 10.89
N LEU A 120 -15.50 1.10 11.98
CA LEU A 120 -16.51 1.80 12.76
C LEU A 120 -16.35 3.28 12.42
N PRO A 121 -17.40 4.02 12.02
CA PRO A 121 -17.35 5.46 12.27
C PRO A 121 -17.09 5.65 13.77
N PRO A 122 -16.37 6.69 14.23
CA PRO A 122 -16.64 7.15 15.58
C PRO A 122 -18.14 7.38 15.60
N ALA A 123 -18.89 6.60 16.40
CA ALA A 123 -20.27 6.94 16.66
C ALA A 123 -20.24 8.43 17.03
N PRO A 124 -21.04 9.30 16.38
CA PRO A 124 -21.14 10.66 16.86
C PRO A 124 -21.47 10.55 18.35
N ALA A 125 -20.74 11.29 19.19
CA ALA A 125 -20.97 11.37 20.64
C ALA A 125 -22.31 12.08 20.96
N ALA A 126 -23.34 11.83 20.16
CA ALA A 126 -24.67 12.37 20.27
C ALA A 126 -25.63 11.21 19.97
N MET A 127 -26.03 10.49 21.03
CA MET A 127 -27.41 10.39 21.48
C MET A 127 -27.40 9.54 22.76
N ILE A 128 -27.12 10.17 23.91
CA ILE A 128 -27.78 9.74 25.14
C ILE A 128 -29.25 10.09 24.90
N ALA A 129 -30.00 9.17 24.27
CA ALA A 129 -31.45 9.27 24.31
C ALA A 129 -31.83 9.20 25.79
N PRO A 130 -32.56 10.19 26.35
CA PRO A 130 -33.05 10.05 27.71
C PRO A 130 -33.90 8.77 27.76
N PRO A 131 -33.86 8.00 28.87
CA PRO A 131 -34.66 6.78 28.98
C PRO A 131 -36.13 7.13 28.74
N PRO A 132 -36.89 6.29 28.02
CA PRO A 132 -38.30 6.54 27.78
C PRO A 132 -39.03 6.65 29.12
N ARG A 133 -39.83 7.71 29.28
CA ARG A 133 -40.68 7.88 30.47
C ARG A 133 -41.67 6.71 30.53
N PRO A 134 -41.90 6.13 31.72
CA PRO A 134 -42.92 5.09 31.88
C PRO A 134 -44.31 5.67 31.59
N VAL A 135 -45.08 4.94 30.78
CA VAL A 135 -46.48 5.24 30.51
C VAL A 135 -47.31 4.54 31.59
N PHE A 136 -47.97 5.30 32.46
CA PHE A 136 -48.97 4.75 33.37
C PHE A 136 -50.30 4.66 32.64
N PHE A 137 -50.77 3.44 32.41
CA PHE A 137 -52.16 3.20 32.03
C PHE A 137 -52.99 3.22 33.32
N ASN A 138 -53.74 4.29 33.54
CA ASN A 138 -54.81 4.27 34.53
C ASN A 138 -56.06 3.72 33.84
N ASN A 139 -56.45 2.51 34.23
CA ASN A 139 -57.75 1.94 33.92
C ASN A 139 -58.83 2.60 34.80
N TYR A 140 -60.01 2.75 34.17
CA TYR A 140 -61.32 3.20 34.67
C TYR A 140 -61.56 4.71 34.72
#